data_AF-A0A9D6CVY4-F1
#
_entry.id   AF-A0A9D6CVY4-F1
#
_cell.length_a   1.000
_cell.length_b   1.000
_cell.length_c   1.000
_cell.angle_alpha   90.00
_cell.angle_beta   90.00
_cell.angle_gamma   90.00
#
_symmetry.space_group_name_H-M   'P 1'
#
loop_
_entity.id
_entity.type
_entity.pdbx_description
1 polymer ?
#
loop_
_entity_poly.entity_id
_entity_poly.type
_entity_poly.pdbx_seq_one_letter_code
_entity_poly.pdbx_strand_id
1 'polypeptide(L)'
;MLFRISVCCSLVLLSSAIGFAADPAPPPPQTESSFPPGMVGLFTGANCPEGWTDEPLTQGRIVVGAATEAEVGDVVGEPIVDKQPPQHEHPFAASADLTRSYMPIDNCCAALDFVVGDKAEMKGVTDSWTTNLPFYATRMCRRSVQP
;
A
#
# COMPACT_ATOMS: atom_id res chain seq x y z
N MET A 1 14.79 75.28 -10.81
CA MET A 1 14.61 75.66 -12.23
C MET A 1 13.28 75.12 -12.70
N LEU A 2 12.37 76.00 -13.12
CA LEU A 2 11.07 75.66 -13.68
C LEU A 2 11.24 75.07 -15.09
N PHE A 3 10.50 74.01 -15.42
CA PHE A 3 10.09 73.74 -16.79
C PHE A 3 8.57 73.54 -16.82
N ARG A 4 7.91 74.43 -17.56
CA ARG A 4 6.45 74.48 -17.74
C ARG A 4 6.04 73.46 -18.81
N ILE A 5 4.96 72.73 -18.50
CA ILE A 5 4.20 71.89 -19.43
C ILE A 5 3.32 72.81 -20.27
N SER A 6 3.40 72.67 -21.60
CA SER A 6 2.52 73.28 -22.59
C SER A 6 2.28 72.27 -23.71
N VAL A 7 1.17 72.43 -24.42
CA VAL A 7 0.53 71.59 -25.45
C VAL A 7 -0.55 70.67 -24.87
N CYS A 8 -1.81 71.14 -24.78
CA CYS A 8 -2.81 71.37 -25.83
C CYS A 8 -3.32 70.10 -26.52
N CYS A 9 -4.62 69.89 -26.35
CA CYS A 9 -5.57 69.53 -27.39
C CYS A 9 -5.48 68.11 -27.97
N SER A 10 -6.35 67.21 -27.47
CA SER A 10 -7.50 66.75 -28.26
C SER A 10 -8.35 65.79 -27.41
N LEU A 11 -9.59 66.21 -27.14
CA LEU A 11 -10.67 65.34 -26.70
C LEU A 11 -10.97 64.34 -27.82
N VAL A 12 -10.86 63.05 -27.52
CA VAL A 12 -11.57 62.00 -28.27
C VAL A 12 -12.38 61.20 -27.26
N LEU A 13 -13.68 61.49 -27.19
CA LEU A 13 -14.66 60.74 -26.41
C LEU A 13 -14.98 59.43 -27.18
N LEU A 14 -14.30 58.34 -26.86
CA LEU A 14 -14.81 56.99 -27.18
C LEU A 14 -15.73 56.55 -26.03
N SER A 15 -17.04 56.65 -26.24
CA SER A 15 -18.02 55.92 -25.42
C SER A 15 -17.96 54.45 -25.77
N SER A 16 -17.15 53.68 -25.05
CA SER A 16 -17.23 52.22 -25.03
C SER A 16 -18.25 51.83 -23.95
N ALA A 17 -19.42 51.36 -24.37
CA ALA A 17 -20.36 50.71 -23.47
C ALA A 17 -19.68 49.46 -22.87
N ILE A 18 -19.33 49.55 -21.59
CA ILE A 18 -18.88 48.39 -20.81
C ILE A 18 -20.14 47.57 -20.54
N GLY A 19 -20.38 46.58 -21.40
CA GLY A 19 -21.31 45.50 -21.11
C GLY A 19 -20.70 44.65 -20.00
N PHE A 20 -21.24 44.75 -18.79
CA PHE A 20 -20.97 43.76 -17.75
C PHE A 20 -21.59 42.43 -18.20
N ALA A 21 -20.77 41.54 -18.75
CA ALA A 21 -21.14 40.14 -18.84
C ALA A 21 -21.33 39.65 -17.40
N ALA A 22 -22.55 39.20 -17.07
CA ALA A 22 -22.78 38.50 -15.82
C ALA A 22 -21.88 37.26 -15.81
N ASP A 23 -21.06 37.13 -14.77
CA ASP A 23 -20.27 35.92 -14.51
C ASP A 23 -21.24 34.73 -14.49
N PRO A 24 -20.97 33.61 -15.18
CA PRO A 24 -21.80 32.42 -15.05
C PRO A 24 -21.84 32.03 -13.57
N ALA A 25 -23.05 31.85 -13.04
CA ALA A 25 -23.24 31.40 -11.67
C ALA A 25 -22.38 30.14 -11.43
N PRO A 26 -21.67 30.04 -10.29
CA PRO A 26 -20.92 28.84 -9.97
C PRO A 26 -21.86 27.62 -10.06
N PRO A 27 -21.40 26.50 -10.62
CA PRO A 27 -22.22 25.31 -10.73
C PRO A 27 -22.77 24.95 -9.33
N PRO A 28 -24.03 24.47 -9.24
CA PRO A 28 -24.60 24.09 -7.96
C PRO A 28 -23.68 23.09 -7.26
N PRO A 29 -23.54 23.19 -5.93
CA PRO A 29 -22.69 22.27 -5.18
C PRO A 29 -23.20 20.84 -5.42
N GLN A 30 -22.31 19.95 -5.84
CA GLN A 30 -22.62 18.54 -6.10
C GLN A 30 -22.80 17.83 -4.75
N THR A 31 -23.93 18.03 -4.07
CA THR A 31 -24.13 17.63 -2.66
C THR A 31 -24.67 16.22 -2.45
N GLU A 32 -24.42 15.28 -3.35
CA GLU A 32 -24.73 13.87 -3.10
C GLU A 32 -23.58 13.05 -3.69
N SER A 33 -22.52 12.86 -2.90
CA SER A 33 -21.58 11.77 -3.20
C SER A 33 -22.40 10.49 -3.25
N SER A 34 -22.56 9.89 -4.44
CA SER A 34 -23.33 8.67 -4.72
C SER A 34 -22.86 7.43 -3.93
N PHE A 35 -21.93 7.61 -3.01
CA PHE A 35 -21.29 6.57 -2.24
C PHE A 35 -21.85 6.55 -0.81
N PRO A 36 -22.32 5.38 -0.34
CA PRO A 36 -22.86 5.27 1.01
C PRO A 36 -21.77 5.56 2.06
N PRO A 37 -22.14 6.11 3.23
CA PRO A 37 -21.21 6.22 4.35
C PRO A 37 -20.58 4.88 4.70
N GLY A 38 -19.29 4.90 5.05
CA GLY A 38 -18.53 3.68 5.34
C GLY A 38 -17.95 2.98 4.10
N MET A 39 -18.31 3.40 2.88
CA MET A 39 -17.69 2.85 1.68
C MET A 39 -16.19 3.15 1.67
N VAL A 40 -15.37 2.14 1.40
CA VAL A 40 -13.90 2.27 1.25
C VAL A 40 -13.55 2.30 -0.23
N GLY A 41 -12.72 3.26 -0.62
CA GLY A 41 -12.29 3.48 -2.00
C GLY A 41 -10.79 3.74 -2.09
N LEU A 42 -10.21 3.34 -3.23
CA LEU A 42 -8.83 3.63 -3.58
C LEU A 42 -8.72 4.98 -4.28
N PHE A 43 -7.79 5.84 -3.83
CA PHE A 43 -7.53 7.14 -4.45
C PHE A 43 -6.05 7.31 -4.78
N THR A 44 -5.74 7.93 -5.91
CA THR A 44 -4.35 8.15 -6.38
C THR A 44 -3.74 9.46 -5.87
N GLY A 45 -4.52 10.31 -5.20
CA GLY A 45 -4.07 11.58 -4.65
C GLY A 45 -3.31 11.42 -3.33
N ALA A 46 -2.55 12.46 -2.94
CA ALA A 46 -1.82 12.48 -1.68
C ALA A 46 -2.73 12.61 -0.44
N ASN A 47 -3.98 13.02 -0.62
CA ASN A 47 -4.97 13.21 0.44
C ASN A 47 -6.32 12.61 0.01
N CYS A 48 -7.13 12.21 0.99
CA CYS A 48 -8.52 11.85 0.73
C CYS A 48 -9.31 13.08 0.24
N PRO A 49 -10.22 12.91 -0.75
CA PRO A 49 -11.07 14.00 -1.21
C PRO A 49 -12.00 14.53 -0.11
N GLU A 50 -12.63 15.68 -0.35
CA GLU A 50 -13.65 16.22 0.56
C GLU A 50 -14.76 15.20 0.82
N GLY A 51 -15.15 15.06 2.09
CA GLY A 51 -16.13 14.07 2.51
C GLY A 51 -15.57 12.65 2.69
N TRP A 52 -14.27 12.46 2.55
CA TRP A 52 -13.58 11.20 2.81
C TRP A 52 -12.50 11.38 3.88
N THR A 53 -12.22 10.31 4.62
CA THR A 53 -11.14 10.25 5.62
C THR A 53 -10.23 9.06 5.33
N ASP A 54 -9.00 9.09 5.82
CA ASP A 54 -8.10 7.93 5.74
C ASP A 54 -8.77 6.68 6.37
N GLU A 55 -8.62 5.52 5.72
CA GLU A 55 -9.03 4.24 6.29
C GLU A 55 -7.80 3.53 6.90
N PRO A 56 -7.58 3.63 8.22
CA PRO A 56 -6.36 3.16 8.87
C PRO A 56 -6.16 1.65 8.77
N LEU A 57 -7.24 0.86 8.68
CA LEU A 57 -7.14 -0.61 8.61
C LEU A 57 -6.54 -1.13 7.30
N THR A 58 -6.40 -0.26 6.28
CA THR A 58 -5.88 -0.65 4.97
C THR A 58 -4.42 -0.24 4.75
N GLN A 59 -3.88 0.65 5.58
CA GLN A 59 -2.54 1.20 5.39
C GLN A 59 -1.47 0.12 5.57
N GLY A 60 -0.69 -0.12 4.51
CA GLY A 60 0.35 -1.16 4.51
C GLY A 60 -0.19 -2.59 4.49
N ARG A 61 -1.48 -2.80 4.18
CA ARG A 61 -2.12 -4.12 4.23
C ARG A 61 -2.72 -4.48 2.89
N ILE A 62 -2.83 -5.79 2.65
CA ILE A 62 -3.57 -6.33 1.52
C ILE A 62 -5.02 -6.51 1.97
N VAL A 63 -5.95 -5.92 1.22
CA VAL A 63 -7.38 -6.07 1.48
C VAL A 63 -7.84 -7.42 0.94
N VAL A 64 -8.49 -8.20 1.81
CA VAL A 64 -9.13 -9.48 1.46
C VAL A 64 -10.63 -9.33 1.71
N GLY A 65 -11.45 -9.89 0.83
CA GLY A 65 -12.90 -9.90 1.01
C GLY A 65 -13.28 -10.75 2.22
N ALA A 66 -14.10 -10.20 3.11
CA ALA A 66 -14.70 -10.95 4.21
C ALA A 66 -15.78 -11.92 3.65
N ALA A 67 -15.79 -13.15 4.14
CA ALA A 67 -16.81 -14.14 3.78
C ALA A 67 -18.08 -13.97 4.63
N THR A 68 -17.92 -13.43 5.83
CA THR A 68 -19.02 -13.12 6.77
C THR A 68 -18.88 -11.71 7.34
N GLU A 69 -19.99 -11.16 7.86
CA GLU A 69 -19.97 -9.83 8.51
C GLU A 69 -19.04 -9.79 9.74
N ALA A 70 -18.88 -10.92 10.43
CA ALA A 70 -18.05 -11.01 11.64
C ALA A 70 -16.54 -10.85 11.34
N GLU A 71 -16.11 -11.14 10.11
CA GLU A 71 -14.71 -11.04 9.68
C GLU A 71 -14.36 -9.62 9.20
N VAL A 72 -15.36 -8.73 9.07
CA VAL A 72 -15.13 -7.36 8.59
C VAL A 72 -14.28 -6.59 9.61
N GLY A 73 -13.10 -6.18 9.17
CA GLY A 73 -12.14 -5.44 10.01
C GLY A 73 -11.14 -6.33 10.74
N ASP A 74 -11.22 -7.66 10.58
CA ASP A 74 -10.17 -8.55 11.07
C ASP A 74 -8.84 -8.24 10.39
N VAL A 75 -7.78 -8.24 11.19
CA VAL A 75 -6.41 -7.97 10.74
C VAL A 75 -5.51 -9.14 11.09
N VAL A 76 -4.71 -9.56 10.12
CA VAL A 76 -3.70 -10.61 10.30
C VAL A 76 -2.32 -10.03 9.99
N GLY A 77 -1.37 -10.31 10.87
CA GLY A 77 0.02 -9.88 10.74
C GLY A 77 0.23 -8.37 10.91
N GLU A 78 1.47 -7.96 10.67
CA GLU A 78 1.89 -6.55 10.76
C GLU A 78 1.76 -5.84 9.40
N PRO A 79 1.46 -4.52 9.40
CA PRO A 79 1.40 -3.75 8.18
C PRO A 79 2.80 -3.56 7.58
N ILE A 80 2.88 -3.56 6.25
CA ILE A 80 4.08 -3.18 5.52
C ILE A 80 4.32 -1.68 5.72
N VAL A 81 5.51 -1.34 6.20
CA VAL A 81 5.92 0.04 6.40
C VAL A 81 6.38 0.65 5.07
N ASP A 82 6.10 1.94 4.87
CA ASP A 82 6.54 2.66 3.66
C ASP A 82 8.04 2.47 3.42
N LYS A 83 8.39 2.09 2.19
CA LYS A 83 9.77 1.84 1.72
C LYS A 83 10.58 0.83 2.52
N GLN A 84 9.92 -0.01 3.32
CA GLN A 84 10.57 -1.07 4.08
C GLN A 84 10.01 -2.41 3.61
N PRO A 85 10.74 -3.12 2.72
CA PRO A 85 10.28 -4.42 2.26
C PRO A 85 10.26 -5.39 3.46
N PRO A 86 9.22 -6.22 3.59
CA PRO A 86 9.13 -7.15 4.70
C PRO A 86 10.29 -8.15 4.65
N GLN A 87 10.88 -8.40 5.81
CA GLN A 87 11.76 -9.54 6.03
C GLN A 87 10.90 -10.77 6.31
N HIS A 88 11.25 -11.90 5.74
CA HIS A 88 10.52 -13.14 5.96
C HIS A 88 11.45 -14.35 6.04
N GLU A 89 10.97 -15.38 6.72
CA GLU A 89 11.64 -16.64 6.98
C GLU A 89 10.70 -17.79 6.66
N HIS A 90 11.24 -18.95 6.29
CA HIS A 90 10.46 -20.15 6.00
C HIS A 90 10.89 -21.30 6.91
N PRO A 91 9.97 -21.97 7.63
CA PRO A 91 10.30 -23.22 8.26
C PRO A 91 10.54 -24.29 7.19
N PHE A 92 11.58 -25.10 7.37
CA PHE A 92 11.85 -26.23 6.50
C PHE A 92 12.02 -27.51 7.32
N ALA A 93 11.67 -28.62 6.69
CA ALA A 93 11.96 -29.96 7.18
C ALA A 93 12.50 -30.78 6.02
N ALA A 94 13.57 -31.54 6.26
CA ALA A 94 14.18 -32.43 5.30
C ALA A 94 14.52 -33.76 5.98
N SER A 95 14.51 -34.83 5.20
CA SER A 95 14.96 -36.14 5.66
C SER A 95 15.84 -36.78 4.61
N ALA A 96 16.93 -37.42 5.04
CA ALA A 96 17.78 -38.22 4.17
C ALA A 96 17.74 -39.69 4.61
N ASP A 97 17.52 -40.58 3.65
CA ASP A 97 17.65 -42.02 3.87
C ASP A 97 19.13 -42.38 3.92
N LEU A 98 19.58 -42.92 5.05
CA LEU A 98 20.98 -43.31 5.22
C LEU A 98 21.21 -44.68 4.57
N THR A 99 21.66 -44.69 3.31
CA THR A 99 22.03 -45.94 2.60
C THR A 99 23.49 -46.31 2.91
N ARG A 100 23.74 -47.56 3.33
CA ARG A 100 25.11 -48.06 3.56
C ARG A 100 25.90 -48.15 2.25
N SER A 101 27.18 -47.76 2.31
CA SER A 101 28.24 -48.39 1.52
C SER A 101 29.14 -49.18 2.45
N TYR A 102 29.15 -50.50 2.32
CA TYR A 102 30.02 -51.40 3.07
C TYR A 102 31.36 -51.56 2.35
N MET A 103 32.47 -51.41 3.06
CA MET A 103 33.75 -52.00 2.66
C MET A 103 34.01 -53.20 3.60
N PRO A 104 34.01 -54.44 3.11
CA PRO A 104 34.45 -55.57 3.91
C PRO A 104 35.93 -55.43 4.23
N ILE A 105 36.24 -55.16 5.50
CA ILE A 105 37.51 -55.59 6.08
C ILE A 105 37.15 -56.74 7.00
N ASP A 106 37.64 -57.92 6.64
CA ASP A 106 37.32 -59.18 7.30
C ASP A 106 37.53 -59.08 8.82
N ASN A 107 36.45 -59.33 9.56
CA ASN A 107 36.45 -59.70 10.97
C ASN A 107 36.88 -58.65 12.02
N CYS A 108 36.92 -57.36 11.71
CA CYS A 108 37.38 -56.36 12.69
C CYS A 108 36.27 -55.79 13.61
N CYS A 109 35.00 -55.74 13.15
CA CYS A 109 34.00 -54.85 13.75
C CYS A 109 32.61 -55.47 14.02
N ALA A 110 32.54 -56.76 14.34
CA ALA A 110 31.27 -57.47 14.56
C ALA A 110 30.41 -56.96 15.74
N ALA A 111 30.93 -56.02 16.55
CA ALA A 111 30.30 -55.53 17.79
C ALA A 111 30.04 -54.02 17.82
N LEU A 112 30.00 -53.35 16.67
CA LEU A 112 29.63 -51.93 16.62
C LEU A 112 28.11 -51.80 16.49
N ASP A 113 27.47 -51.22 17.51
CA ASP A 113 26.05 -50.83 17.51
C ASP A 113 25.84 -49.74 16.46
N PHE A 114 25.66 -50.16 15.21
CA PHE A 114 25.26 -49.27 14.13
C PHE A 114 23.75 -49.20 14.07
N VAL A 115 23.21 -48.00 14.20
CA VAL A 115 21.81 -47.71 13.93
C VAL A 115 21.52 -48.05 12.46
N VAL A 116 20.64 -49.03 12.21
CA VAL A 116 20.35 -49.57 10.88
C VAL A 116 18.97 -49.11 10.42
N GLY A 117 18.90 -48.40 9.30
CA GLY A 117 17.61 -48.06 8.66
C GLY A 117 17.01 -46.73 9.07
N ASP A 118 17.75 -45.88 9.80
CA ASP A 118 17.24 -44.60 10.27
C ASP A 118 17.26 -43.52 9.19
N LYS A 119 16.23 -42.67 9.19
CA LYS A 119 16.20 -41.41 8.46
C LYS A 119 16.90 -40.34 9.30
N ALA A 120 17.85 -39.63 8.70
CA ALA A 120 18.35 -38.41 9.31
C ALA A 120 17.32 -37.31 9.05
N GLU A 121 16.65 -36.81 10.09
CA GLU A 121 15.75 -35.67 10.00
C GLU A 121 16.47 -34.36 10.32
N MET A 122 16.15 -33.32 9.57
CA MET A 122 16.60 -31.95 9.79
C MET A 122 15.38 -31.03 9.77
N LYS A 123 15.28 -30.16 10.77
CA LYS A 123 14.27 -29.11 10.85
C LYS A 123 14.97 -27.80 11.16
N GLY A 124 14.45 -26.72 10.61
CA GLY A 124 15.01 -25.40 10.86
C GLY A 124 14.11 -24.32 10.30
N VAL A 125 14.61 -23.10 10.39
CA VAL A 125 14.04 -21.91 9.78
C VAL A 125 15.13 -21.31 8.91
N THR A 126 14.77 -20.82 7.73
CA THR A 126 15.73 -20.12 6.86
C THR A 126 16.18 -18.81 7.52
N ASP A 127 17.33 -18.30 7.10
CA ASP A 127 17.72 -16.95 7.49
C ASP A 127 16.69 -15.91 7.01
N SER A 128 16.56 -14.84 7.78
CA SER A 128 15.74 -13.68 7.44
C SER A 128 16.21 -13.07 6.12
N TRP A 129 15.30 -13.00 5.15
CA TRP A 129 15.62 -12.45 3.84
C TRP A 129 14.47 -11.64 3.25
N THR A 130 14.80 -10.75 2.31
CA THR A 130 13.84 -9.96 1.55
C THR A 130 14.20 -9.95 0.07
N THR A 131 13.18 -10.04 -0.79
CA THR A 131 13.35 -10.02 -2.24
C THR A 131 13.70 -8.65 -2.81
N ASN A 132 13.58 -7.59 -1.99
CA ASN A 132 13.71 -6.20 -2.39
C ASN A 132 12.87 -5.87 -3.64
N LEU A 133 11.74 -6.56 -3.82
CA LEU A 133 10.84 -6.34 -4.95
C LEU A 133 10.16 -4.98 -4.80
N PRO A 134 9.98 -4.24 -5.90
CA PRO A 134 9.18 -3.02 -5.89
C PRO A 134 7.76 -3.33 -5.41
N PHE A 135 7.26 -2.53 -4.48
CA PHE A 135 5.86 -2.55 -4.06
C PHE A 135 5.32 -1.12 -4.04
N TYR A 136 4.01 -1.00 -4.19
CA TYR A 136 3.31 0.27 -4.06
C TYR A 136 2.24 0.10 -2.99
N ALA A 137 2.34 0.88 -1.90
CA ALA A 137 1.28 1.01 -0.92
C ALA A 137 0.39 2.16 -1.36
N THR A 138 -0.90 1.90 -1.54
CA THR A 138 -1.86 2.95 -1.89
C THR A 138 -2.70 3.31 -0.68
N ARG A 139 -3.04 4.60 -0.58
CA ARG A 139 -3.94 5.08 0.45
C ARG A 139 -5.38 4.76 0.05
N MET A 140 -6.09 4.08 0.93
CA MET A 140 -7.54 3.96 0.82
C MET A 140 -8.21 4.95 1.75
N CYS A 141 -9.36 5.45 1.31
CA CYS A 141 -10.17 6.40 2.04
C CYS A 141 -11.54 5.80 2.29
N ARG A 142 -12.13 6.15 3.43
CA ARG A 142 -13.51 5.81 3.79
C ARG A 142 -14.40 7.03 3.65
N ARG A 143 -15.59 6.85 3.07
CA ARG A 143 -16.62 7.89 3.00
C ARG A 143 -17.10 8.21 4.40
N SER A 144 -16.92 9.46 4.82
CA SER A 144 -17.40 9.96 6.11
C SER A 144 -18.93 9.95 6.15
N VAL A 145 -19.50 9.71 7.33
CA VAL A 145 -20.88 10.08 7.60
C VAL A 145 -20.94 11.61 7.53
N GLN A 146 -21.72 12.14 6.59
CA GLN A 146 -21.96 13.59 6.53
C GLN A 146 -22.73 13.97 7.81
N PRO A 147 -22.27 14.95 8.59
CA PRO A 147 -22.98 15.37 9.80
C PRO A 147 -24.38 15.91 9.49
#